data_AF-X1VFQ2-F1
#
_entry.id   AF-X1VFQ2-F1
#
_cell.length_a   1.000
_cell.length_b   1.000
_cell.length_c   1.000
_cell.angle_alpha   90.00
_cell.angle_beta   90.00
_cell.angle_gamma   90.00
#
_symmetry.space_group_name_H-M   'P 1'
#
loop_
_entity.id
_entity.type
_entity.pdbx_description
1 polymer ?
#
loop_
_entity_poly.entity_id
_entity_poly.type
_entity_poly.pdbx_seq_one_letter_code
_entity_poly.pdbx_strand_id
1 'polypeptide(L)'
;KKERVDMVNEGKTYLANIVGDELEKVVKKGSLKATQDFAPIAEVDIVCICVPTPLTKNKEPDTQYIESVTDKMLPYLHQGQLIILESTTYPGTTEEVILPKIKDAGFKIGKDFYLAYSPERIDPGNKKYNFNNTPKVVGGVTPKCTQLAEALYQQTIREKIHVVSSPRVAEMEKLLENVFRNVNIALVNELAMLCYQMGINIWEVIEAAKTKPYGFMPFYPGPGLGGHCIP
;
A
#
# COMPACT_ATOMS: atom_id res chain seq x y z
N LYS A 1 -4.56 -16.85 9.05
CA LYS A 1 -4.46 -18.33 8.99
C LYS A 1 -3.42 -18.76 10.01
N LYS A 2 -3.70 -19.79 10.82
CA LYS A 2 -2.79 -20.27 11.88
C LYS A 2 -1.41 -20.64 11.34
N GLU A 3 -1.37 -21.40 10.25
CA GLU A 3 -0.14 -21.80 9.56
C GLU A 3 0.81 -20.63 9.25
N ARG A 4 0.30 -19.50 8.76
CA ARG A 4 1.13 -18.31 8.48
C ARG A 4 1.73 -17.69 9.74
N VAL A 5 0.98 -17.73 10.85
CA VAL A 5 1.45 -17.25 12.15
C VAL A 5 2.57 -18.14 12.67
N ASP A 6 2.37 -19.46 12.58
CA ASP A 6 3.36 -20.46 13.01
C ASP A 6 4.65 -20.31 12.18
N MET A 7 4.55 -20.20 10.86
CA MET A 7 5.70 -19.97 9.97
C MET A 7 6.49 -18.71 10.35
N VAL A 8 5.82 -17.57 10.58
CA VAL A 8 6.49 -16.32 10.97
C VAL A 8 7.20 -16.48 12.31
N ASN A 9 6.55 -17.08 13.31
CA ASN A 9 7.15 -17.30 14.63
C ASN A 9 8.31 -18.32 14.61
N GLU A 10 8.38 -19.17 13.59
CA GLU A 10 9.51 -20.07 13.32
C GLU A 10 10.63 -19.40 12.50
N GLY A 11 10.47 -18.14 12.10
CA GLY A 11 11.43 -17.45 11.22
C GLY A 11 11.35 -17.88 9.75
N LYS A 12 10.30 -18.61 9.35
CA LYS A 12 10.10 -19.15 8.00
C LYS A 12 9.19 -18.24 7.19
N THR A 13 9.66 -17.81 6.02
CA THR A 13 8.87 -16.99 5.10
C THR A 13 7.95 -17.86 4.23
N TYR A 14 6.71 -17.41 4.03
CA TYR A 14 5.79 -17.91 3.00
C TYR A 14 5.71 -16.95 1.79
N LEU A 15 6.51 -15.87 1.80
CA LEU A 15 6.54 -14.84 0.77
C LEU A 15 7.78 -15.02 -0.10
N ALA A 16 7.59 -15.04 -1.42
CA ALA A 16 8.66 -15.27 -2.39
C ALA A 16 9.71 -14.14 -2.44
N ASN A 17 9.33 -12.92 -2.02
CA ASN A 17 10.17 -11.72 -2.08
C ASN A 17 10.99 -11.47 -0.80
N ILE A 18 10.78 -12.25 0.26
CA ILE A 18 11.64 -12.22 1.44
C ILE A 18 12.59 -13.40 1.31
N VAL A 19 13.88 -13.12 1.13
CA VAL A 19 14.90 -14.13 0.86
C VAL A 19 15.99 -14.04 1.93
N GLY A 20 16.59 -15.19 2.27
CA GLY A 20 17.65 -15.26 3.26
C GLY A 20 17.14 -15.43 4.68
N ASP A 21 17.94 -14.97 5.65
CA ASP A 21 17.75 -15.22 7.09
C ASP A 21 17.22 -13.99 7.85
N GLU A 22 16.78 -12.94 7.15
CA GLU A 22 16.33 -11.69 7.77
C GLU A 22 15.16 -11.90 8.74
N LEU A 23 14.16 -12.67 8.32
CA LEU A 23 13.00 -13.00 9.15
C LEU A 23 13.41 -13.81 10.39
N GLU A 24 14.26 -14.82 10.21
CA GLU A 24 14.77 -15.65 11.30
C GLU A 24 15.54 -14.80 12.33
N LYS A 25 16.37 -13.86 11.87
CA LYS A 25 17.13 -12.95 12.74
C LYS A 25 16.23 -12.08 13.61
N VAL A 26 15.20 -11.44 13.02
CA VAL A 26 14.32 -10.53 13.78
C VAL A 26 13.43 -11.28 14.77
N VAL A 27 13.02 -12.51 14.42
CA VAL A 27 12.23 -13.39 15.29
C VAL A 27 13.10 -13.89 16.45
N LYS A 28 14.32 -14.38 16.18
CA LYS A 28 15.27 -14.81 17.23
C LYS A 28 15.67 -13.69 18.18
N LYS A 29 15.74 -12.45 17.67
CA LYS A 29 15.98 -11.25 18.49
C LYS A 29 14.77 -10.89 19.38
N GLY A 30 13.60 -11.46 19.13
CA GLY A 30 12.35 -11.13 19.82
C GLY A 30 11.73 -9.80 19.38
N SER A 31 12.17 -9.25 18.24
CA SER A 31 11.66 -7.97 17.70
C SER A 31 10.43 -8.15 16.80
N LEU A 32 10.07 -9.39 16.46
CA LEU A 32 8.88 -9.72 15.67
C LEU A 32 8.18 -10.94 16.28
N LYS A 33 6.85 -10.83 16.43
CA LYS A 33 5.97 -11.93 16.83
C LYS A 33 4.67 -11.84 16.05
N ALA A 34 4.19 -12.98 15.54
CA ALA A 34 2.90 -13.09 14.89
C ALA A 34 1.85 -13.68 15.84
N THR A 35 0.60 -13.23 15.71
CA THR A 35 -0.54 -13.74 16.46
C THR A 35 -1.82 -13.62 15.63
N GLN A 36 -2.86 -14.38 16.01
CA GLN A 36 -4.24 -14.18 15.52
C GLN A 36 -5.09 -13.40 16.53
N ASP A 37 -4.56 -13.15 17.72
CA ASP A 37 -5.20 -12.41 18.79
C ASP A 37 -4.98 -10.90 18.59
N PHE A 38 -6.04 -10.12 18.81
CA PHE A 38 -6.03 -8.66 18.73
C PHE A 38 -5.65 -8.02 20.08
N ALA A 39 -5.66 -8.78 21.19
CA ALA A 39 -5.33 -8.27 22.52
C ALA A 39 -4.01 -7.49 22.61
N PRO A 40 -2.91 -7.88 21.92
CA PRO A 40 -1.67 -7.12 21.95
C PRO A 40 -1.76 -5.69 21.38
N ILE A 41 -2.83 -5.35 20.66
CA ILE A 41 -3.05 -3.97 20.21
C ILE A 41 -3.17 -3.01 21.41
N ALA A 42 -3.59 -3.47 22.58
CA ALA A 42 -3.65 -2.66 23.79
C ALA A 42 -2.26 -2.20 24.29
N GLU A 43 -1.18 -2.78 23.77
CA GLU A 43 0.20 -2.53 24.22
C GLU A 43 1.06 -1.78 23.18
N VAL A 44 0.53 -1.48 22.00
CA VAL A 44 1.31 -0.87 20.89
C VAL A 44 0.94 0.58 20.65
N ASP A 45 1.92 1.42 20.33
CA ASP A 45 1.67 2.82 20.00
C ASP A 45 1.04 3.01 18.60
N ILE A 46 1.28 2.06 17.70
CA ILE A 46 0.99 2.21 16.26
C ILE A 46 0.39 0.93 15.71
N VAL A 47 -0.68 1.05 14.92
CA VAL A 47 -1.30 -0.04 14.18
C VAL A 47 -1.33 0.25 12.68
N CYS A 48 -0.67 -0.58 11.88
CA CYS A 48 -0.77 -0.55 10.42
C CYS A 48 -1.76 -1.61 9.92
N ILE A 49 -2.76 -1.18 9.14
CA ILE A 49 -3.78 -2.05 8.56
C ILE A 49 -3.39 -2.39 7.11
N CYS A 50 -2.99 -3.64 6.88
CA CYS A 50 -2.49 -4.16 5.60
C CYS A 50 -3.30 -5.39 5.14
N VAL A 51 -4.64 -5.33 5.24
CA VAL A 51 -5.55 -6.40 4.82
C VAL A 51 -5.82 -6.38 3.31
N PRO A 52 -6.20 -7.51 2.69
CA PRO A 52 -6.60 -7.53 1.29
C PRO A 52 -7.88 -6.71 1.05
N THR A 53 -7.95 -6.08 -0.12
CA THR A 53 -9.09 -5.31 -0.62
C THR A 53 -9.52 -5.86 -1.99
N PRO A 54 -10.14 -7.05 -2.03
CA PRO A 54 -10.55 -7.67 -3.29
C PRO A 54 -11.66 -6.84 -3.95
N LEU A 55 -11.94 -7.15 -5.21
CA LEU A 55 -13.12 -6.63 -5.89
C LEU A 55 -14.31 -7.60 -5.72
N THR A 56 -15.50 -7.05 -5.52
CA THR A 56 -16.78 -7.75 -5.59
C THR A 56 -17.06 -8.22 -7.02
N LYS A 57 -18.13 -9.00 -7.18
CA LYS A 57 -18.60 -9.47 -8.50
C LYS A 57 -18.90 -8.32 -9.47
N ASN A 58 -19.27 -7.15 -8.95
CA ASN A 58 -19.57 -5.95 -9.73
C ASN A 58 -18.31 -5.10 -10.02
N LYS A 59 -17.12 -5.59 -9.68
CA LYS A 59 -15.83 -4.87 -9.78
C LYS A 59 -15.73 -3.64 -8.88
N GLU A 60 -16.50 -3.62 -7.79
CA GLU A 60 -16.39 -2.62 -6.71
C GLU A 60 -15.43 -3.17 -5.64
N PRO A 61 -14.62 -2.37 -4.93
CA PRO A 61 -13.76 -2.80 -3.86
C PRO A 61 -14.60 -3.19 -2.66
N ASP A 62 -14.09 -4.22 -2.03
CA ASP A 62 -14.69 -4.85 -0.89
C ASP A 62 -14.00 -4.36 0.38
N THR A 63 -14.67 -3.45 1.09
CA THR A 63 -14.19 -2.86 2.35
C THR A 63 -14.40 -3.77 3.56
N GLN A 64 -15.04 -4.94 3.40
CA GLN A 64 -15.41 -5.81 4.54
C GLN A 64 -14.21 -6.20 5.41
N TYR A 65 -13.02 -6.35 4.80
CA TYR A 65 -11.81 -6.73 5.53
C TYR A 65 -11.29 -5.58 6.39
N ILE A 66 -11.37 -4.35 5.89
CA ILE A 66 -10.99 -3.13 6.61
C ILE A 66 -11.97 -2.90 7.76
N GLU A 67 -13.27 -3.02 7.50
CA GLU A 67 -14.32 -2.92 8.51
C GLU A 67 -14.16 -3.96 9.60
N SER A 68 -13.97 -5.24 9.22
CA SER A 68 -13.80 -6.34 10.18
C SER A 68 -12.57 -6.16 11.07
N VAL A 69 -11.45 -5.71 10.52
CA VAL A 69 -10.24 -5.44 11.33
C VAL A 69 -10.43 -4.23 12.23
N THR A 70 -11.09 -3.19 11.74
CA THR A 70 -11.42 -2.00 12.55
C THR A 70 -12.28 -2.42 13.74
N ASP A 71 -13.37 -3.17 13.52
CA ASP A 71 -14.29 -3.61 14.57
C ASP A 71 -13.61 -4.51 15.62
N LYS A 72 -12.71 -5.41 15.19
CA LYS A 72 -11.97 -6.29 16.11
C LYS A 72 -10.91 -5.57 16.93
N MET A 73 -10.37 -4.48 16.40
CA MET A 73 -9.37 -3.67 17.07
C MET A 73 -9.99 -2.72 18.10
N LEU A 74 -11.21 -2.22 17.88
CA LEU A 74 -11.87 -1.23 18.75
C LEU A 74 -11.79 -1.52 20.25
N PRO A 75 -12.03 -2.76 20.75
CA PRO A 75 -11.97 -3.05 22.19
C PRO A 75 -10.59 -2.91 22.83
N TYR A 76 -9.54 -2.89 22.01
CA TYR A 76 -8.15 -2.83 22.45
C TYR A 76 -7.51 -1.47 22.17
N LEU A 77 -8.26 -0.51 21.61
CA LEU A 77 -7.74 0.82 21.38
C LEU A 77 -7.50 1.55 22.70
N HIS A 78 -6.41 2.31 22.77
CA HIS A 78 -6.09 3.17 23.90
C HIS A 78 -5.71 4.58 23.43
N GLN A 79 -5.70 5.51 24.39
CA GLN A 79 -5.37 6.91 24.09
C GLN A 79 -3.94 7.05 23.56
N GLY A 80 -3.76 7.92 22.57
CA GLY A 80 -2.48 8.24 21.97
C GLY A 80 -2.10 7.40 20.75
N GLN A 81 -2.85 6.33 20.44
CA GLN A 81 -2.50 5.42 19.34
C GLN A 81 -2.60 6.09 17.96
N LEU A 82 -1.68 5.71 17.08
CA LEU A 82 -1.72 6.04 15.66
C LEU A 82 -2.16 4.81 14.84
N ILE A 83 -3.27 4.94 14.13
CA ILE A 83 -3.74 3.96 13.15
C ILE A 83 -3.37 4.44 11.74
N ILE A 84 -2.79 3.56 10.93
CA ILE A 84 -2.45 3.84 9.53
C ILE A 84 -3.07 2.78 8.63
N LEU A 85 -3.87 3.22 7.66
CA LEU A 85 -4.35 2.35 6.59
C LEU A 85 -3.31 2.32 5.46
N GLU A 86 -2.82 1.12 5.11
CA GLU A 86 -1.92 0.90 3.97
C GLU A 86 -2.55 0.10 2.83
N SER A 87 -3.64 -0.63 3.12
CA SER A 87 -4.41 -1.35 2.11
C SER A 87 -4.87 -0.40 0.99
N THR A 88 -4.58 -0.76 -0.26
CA THR A 88 -5.08 0.00 -1.41
C THR A 88 -6.59 0.01 -1.39
N THR A 89 -7.19 1.20 -1.48
CA THR A 89 -8.63 1.38 -1.33
C THR A 89 -9.12 2.59 -2.11
N TYR A 90 -10.41 2.89 -2.04
CA TYR A 90 -10.98 4.08 -2.66
C TYR A 90 -10.81 5.37 -1.82
N PRO A 91 -10.74 6.53 -2.49
CA PRO A 91 -10.69 7.82 -1.82
C PRO A 91 -11.92 8.00 -0.93
N GLY A 92 -11.70 8.22 0.36
CA GLY A 92 -12.72 8.33 1.39
C GLY A 92 -12.70 7.19 2.41
N THR A 93 -12.10 6.03 2.12
CA THR A 93 -12.17 4.86 3.03
C THR A 93 -11.67 5.17 4.44
N THR A 94 -10.54 5.87 4.56
CA THR A 94 -9.99 6.26 5.86
C THR A 94 -10.95 7.15 6.66
N GLU A 95 -11.60 8.10 6.00
CA GLU A 95 -12.46 9.12 6.63
C GLU A 95 -13.93 8.70 6.79
N GLU A 96 -14.41 7.79 5.93
CA GLU A 96 -15.83 7.42 5.81
C GLU A 96 -16.11 6.02 6.36
N VAL A 97 -15.08 5.16 6.49
CA VAL A 97 -15.23 3.78 7.01
C VAL A 97 -14.57 3.64 8.38
N ILE A 98 -13.27 3.98 8.51
CA ILE A 98 -12.51 3.76 9.75
C ILE A 98 -12.83 4.84 10.78
N LEU A 99 -12.73 6.11 10.38
CA LEU A 99 -12.90 7.25 11.29
C LEU A 99 -14.24 7.25 12.05
N PRO A 100 -15.41 7.00 11.42
CA PRO A 100 -16.68 7.01 12.14
C PRO A 100 -16.75 5.94 13.23
N LYS A 101 -16.33 4.70 12.92
CA LYS A 101 -16.33 3.58 13.88
C LYS A 101 -15.55 3.89 15.16
N ILE A 102 -14.36 4.50 15.03
CA ILE A 102 -13.52 4.85 16.18
C ILE A 102 -14.11 6.06 16.95
N LYS A 103 -14.70 7.03 16.24
CA LYS A 103 -15.40 8.16 16.87
C LYS A 103 -16.65 7.74 17.65
N ASP A 104 -17.42 6.81 17.10
CA ASP A 104 -18.64 6.28 17.72
C ASP A 104 -18.33 5.47 19.00
N ALA A 105 -17.11 4.91 19.08
CA ALA A 105 -16.57 4.32 20.31
C ALA A 105 -16.12 5.34 21.37
N GLY A 106 -16.26 6.65 21.10
CA GLY A 106 -16.02 7.74 22.04
C GLY A 106 -14.66 8.43 21.95
N PHE A 107 -13.78 8.01 21.03
CA PHE A 107 -12.47 8.63 20.84
C PHE A 107 -12.53 9.88 19.96
N LYS A 108 -11.69 10.89 20.28
CA LYS A 108 -11.58 12.12 19.50
C LYS A 108 -10.33 12.12 18.62
N ILE A 109 -10.54 12.23 17.30
CA ILE A 109 -9.46 12.30 16.30
C ILE A 109 -8.54 13.50 16.57
N GLY A 110 -7.23 13.27 16.48
CA GLY A 110 -6.19 14.29 16.71
C GLY A 110 -5.91 14.58 18.19
N LYS A 111 -6.62 13.92 19.12
CA LYS A 111 -6.43 14.06 20.56
C LYS A 111 -6.28 12.72 21.26
N ASP A 112 -7.32 11.89 21.20
CA ASP A 112 -7.34 10.59 21.86
C ASP A 112 -6.77 9.50 20.95
N PHE A 113 -6.86 9.67 19.63
CA PHE A 113 -6.22 8.80 18.64
C PHE A 113 -5.86 9.58 17.38
N TYR A 114 -5.03 8.99 16.54
CA TYR A 114 -4.56 9.55 15.29
C TYR A 114 -4.82 8.57 14.14
N LEU A 115 -5.16 9.10 12.97
CA LEU A 115 -5.52 8.29 11.80
C LEU A 115 -4.92 8.87 10.53
N ALA A 116 -4.24 8.02 9.77
CA ALA A 116 -3.64 8.39 8.49
C ALA A 116 -3.78 7.28 7.45
N TYR A 117 -3.53 7.65 6.20
CA TYR A 117 -3.34 6.72 5.09
C TYR A 117 -1.93 6.85 4.54
N SER A 118 -1.31 5.73 4.21
CA SER A 118 -0.02 5.70 3.51
C SER A 118 0.03 4.51 2.56
N PRO A 119 -0.07 4.74 1.24
CA PRO A 119 -0.13 3.63 0.30
C PRO A 119 1.22 2.90 0.23
N GLU A 120 1.16 1.59 -0.01
CA GLU A 120 2.33 0.81 -0.40
C GLU A 120 2.64 1.04 -1.89
N ARG A 121 3.92 1.21 -2.21
CA ARG A 121 4.43 1.57 -3.55
C ARG A 121 5.51 0.62 -4.04
N ILE A 122 5.76 -0.48 -3.33
CA ILE A 122 6.69 -1.53 -3.75
C ILE A 122 6.30 -2.10 -5.13
N ASP A 123 7.31 -2.25 -5.97
CA ASP A 123 7.29 -3.06 -7.18
C ASP A 123 8.14 -4.33 -6.94
N PRO A 124 7.54 -5.51 -6.73
CA PRO A 124 8.27 -6.72 -6.32
C PRO A 124 9.37 -7.17 -7.29
N GLY A 125 9.27 -6.80 -8.57
CA GLY A 125 10.28 -7.14 -9.58
C GLY A 125 11.43 -6.12 -9.70
N ASN A 126 11.34 -5.00 -8.98
CA ASN A 126 12.27 -3.89 -9.13
C ASN A 126 13.56 -4.12 -8.33
N LYS A 127 14.67 -4.29 -9.03
CA LYS A 127 15.99 -4.50 -8.41
C LYS A 127 16.64 -3.21 -7.90
N LYS A 128 16.15 -2.05 -8.34
CA LYS A 128 16.73 -0.74 -8.02
C LYS A 128 16.01 -0.08 -6.85
N TYR A 129 14.67 -0.14 -6.87
CA TYR A 129 13.81 0.46 -5.87
C TYR A 129 13.16 -0.60 -4.99
N ASN A 130 13.25 -0.41 -3.69
CA ASN A 130 12.69 -1.24 -2.63
C ASN A 130 11.91 -0.36 -1.64
N PHE A 131 11.37 -0.95 -0.58
CA PHE A 131 10.62 -0.24 0.45
C PHE A 131 11.39 0.98 1.01
N ASN A 132 12.65 0.79 1.40
CA ASN A 132 13.43 1.82 2.09
C ASN A 132 13.86 2.99 1.21
N ASN A 133 13.97 2.82 -0.12
CA ASN A 133 14.42 3.88 -1.03
C ASN A 133 13.35 4.36 -2.01
N THR A 134 12.09 3.96 -1.80
CA THR A 134 10.94 4.50 -2.53
C THR A 134 10.31 5.58 -1.65
N PRO A 135 10.14 6.83 -2.15
CA PRO A 135 9.46 7.87 -1.38
C PRO A 135 8.06 7.42 -0.96
N LYS A 136 7.75 7.55 0.32
CA LYS A 136 6.44 7.18 0.86
C LYS A 136 5.53 8.40 0.93
N VAL A 137 4.26 8.22 0.56
CA VAL A 137 3.23 9.27 0.63
C VAL A 137 2.46 9.11 1.93
N VAL A 138 2.15 10.22 2.61
CA VAL A 138 1.39 10.20 3.88
C VAL A 138 0.33 11.30 3.88
N GLY A 139 -0.92 10.92 4.15
CA GLY A 139 -2.03 11.84 4.38
C GLY A 139 -2.77 11.50 5.67
N GLY A 140 -2.69 12.37 6.68
CA GLY A 140 -3.41 12.24 7.95
C GLY A 140 -4.74 13.00 7.94
N VAL A 141 -5.72 12.52 8.72
CA VAL A 141 -7.04 13.18 8.88
C VAL A 141 -6.89 14.59 9.49
N THR A 142 -5.85 14.80 10.29
CA THR A 142 -5.46 16.12 10.81
C THR A 142 -3.97 16.35 10.60
N PRO A 143 -3.47 17.60 10.67
CA PRO A 143 -2.04 17.88 10.57
C PRO A 143 -1.20 17.10 11.58
N LYS A 144 -1.72 16.88 12.80
CA LYS A 144 -1.02 16.10 13.83
C LYS A 144 -0.95 14.61 13.46
N CYS A 145 -1.98 14.05 12.83
CA CYS A 145 -1.94 12.68 12.31
C CYS A 145 -0.86 12.53 11.24
N THR A 146 -0.78 13.49 10.30
CA THR A 146 0.26 13.50 9.25
C THR A 146 1.65 13.56 9.86
N GLN A 147 1.89 14.45 10.84
CA GLN A 147 3.18 14.58 11.51
C GLN A 147 3.62 13.29 12.21
N LEU A 148 2.70 12.59 12.89
CA LEU A 148 3.02 11.34 13.58
C LEU A 148 3.31 10.20 12.60
N ALA A 149 2.51 10.07 11.54
CA ALA A 149 2.74 9.07 10.50
C ALA A 149 4.03 9.35 9.70
N GLU A 150 4.33 10.61 9.42
CA GLU A 150 5.62 11.01 8.82
C GLU A 150 6.80 10.62 9.73
N ALA A 151 6.72 10.95 11.03
CA ALA A 151 7.78 10.62 11.98
C ALA A 151 8.03 9.12 12.11
N LEU A 152 6.98 8.29 12.03
CA LEU A 152 7.11 6.84 11.96
C LEU A 152 7.92 6.41 10.72
N TYR A 153 7.48 6.82 9.54
CA TYR A 153 8.08 6.33 8.31
C TYR A 153 9.49 6.88 8.06
N GLN A 154 9.83 8.05 8.61
CA GLN A 154 11.21 8.57 8.62
C GLN A 154 12.21 7.64 9.34
N GLN A 155 11.75 6.72 10.20
CA GLN A 155 12.65 5.76 10.85
C GLN A 155 13.13 4.63 9.92
N THR A 156 12.43 4.39 8.80
CA THR A 156 12.68 3.24 7.92
C THR A 156 12.91 3.62 6.45
N ILE A 157 12.28 4.70 5.99
CA ILE A 157 12.41 5.24 4.64
C ILE A 157 13.58 6.22 4.60
N ARG A 158 14.52 5.98 3.68
CA ARG A 158 15.72 6.81 3.46
C ARG A 158 15.42 8.04 2.61
N GLU A 159 14.44 7.93 1.73
CA GLU A 159 13.96 9.04 0.90
C GLU A 159 13.03 9.97 1.68
N LYS A 160 12.80 11.16 1.13
CA LYS A 160 11.87 12.13 1.70
C LYS A 160 10.44 11.56 1.74
N ILE A 161 9.78 11.68 2.89
CA ILE A 161 8.33 11.45 3.01
C ILE A 161 7.58 12.57 2.29
N HIS A 162 6.68 12.21 1.39
CA HIS A 162 5.83 13.14 0.68
C HIS A 162 4.50 13.30 1.44
N VAL A 163 4.40 14.34 2.26
CA VAL A 163 3.17 14.65 2.98
C VAL A 163 2.15 15.33 2.07
N VAL A 164 0.90 14.89 2.15
CA VAL A 164 -0.24 15.49 1.45
C VAL A 164 -1.29 15.99 2.45
N SER A 165 -2.26 16.75 1.95
CA SER A 165 -3.21 17.50 2.78
C SER A 165 -4.26 16.64 3.49
N SER A 166 -4.56 15.43 2.98
CA SER A 166 -5.56 14.54 3.58
C SER A 166 -5.36 13.08 3.17
N PRO A 167 -6.00 12.12 3.87
CA PRO A 167 -5.98 10.71 3.46
C PRO A 167 -6.54 10.54 2.05
N ARG A 168 -7.62 11.26 1.71
CA ARG A 168 -8.27 11.19 0.39
C ARG A 168 -7.31 11.51 -0.77
N VAL A 169 -6.40 12.47 -0.58
CA VAL A 169 -5.37 12.78 -1.60
C VAL A 169 -4.39 11.62 -1.75
N ALA A 170 -3.93 11.02 -0.64
CA ALA A 170 -3.02 9.89 -0.68
C ALA A 170 -3.68 8.60 -1.23
N GLU A 171 -4.95 8.36 -0.92
CA GLU A 171 -5.76 7.27 -1.49
C GLU A 171 -5.91 7.45 -3.01
N MET A 172 -6.24 8.66 -3.47
CA MET A 172 -6.38 8.94 -4.90
C MET A 172 -5.06 8.89 -5.66
N GLU A 173 -3.95 9.34 -5.05
CA GLU A 173 -2.61 9.23 -5.63
C GLU A 173 -2.31 7.77 -6.00
N LYS A 174 -2.60 6.84 -5.09
CA LYS A 174 -2.32 5.42 -5.35
C LYS A 174 -3.10 4.88 -6.55
N LEU A 175 -4.36 5.27 -6.68
CA LEU A 175 -5.18 4.87 -7.84
C LEU A 175 -4.66 5.51 -9.11
N LEU A 176 -4.25 6.78 -9.06
CA LEU A 176 -3.67 7.47 -10.20
C LEU A 176 -2.41 6.75 -10.72
N GLU A 177 -1.51 6.30 -9.84
CA GLU A 177 -0.33 5.52 -10.23
C GLU A 177 -0.71 4.26 -11.04
N ASN A 178 -1.68 3.50 -10.53
CA ASN A 178 -2.10 2.24 -11.14
C ASN A 178 -2.87 2.46 -12.45
N VAL A 179 -3.78 3.43 -12.49
CA VAL A 179 -4.54 3.79 -13.70
C VAL A 179 -3.59 4.28 -14.79
N PHE A 180 -2.63 5.15 -14.44
CA PHE A 180 -1.63 5.64 -15.38
C PHE A 180 -0.81 4.50 -15.99
N ARG A 181 -0.37 3.54 -15.17
CA ARG A 181 0.34 2.35 -15.66
C ARG A 181 -0.55 1.48 -16.56
N ASN A 182 -1.79 1.21 -16.16
CA ASN A 182 -2.73 0.38 -16.92
C ASN A 182 -3.01 0.96 -18.32
N VAL A 183 -3.42 2.24 -18.38
CA VAL A 183 -3.81 2.91 -19.62
C VAL A 183 -2.66 2.96 -20.62
N ASN A 184 -1.44 3.26 -20.17
CA ASN A 184 -0.31 3.33 -21.08
C ASN A 184 0.15 1.96 -21.59
N ILE A 185 0.04 0.90 -20.78
CA ILE A 185 0.31 -0.47 -21.25
C ILE A 185 -0.73 -0.88 -22.30
N ALA A 186 -2.02 -0.60 -22.04
CA ALA A 186 -3.08 -0.86 -23.01
C ALA A 186 -2.84 -0.11 -24.33
N LEU A 187 -2.49 1.17 -24.26
CA LEU A 187 -2.15 1.98 -25.43
C LEU A 187 -1.01 1.35 -26.26
N VAL A 188 0.09 0.95 -25.61
CA VAL A 188 1.23 0.37 -26.31
C VAL A 188 0.90 -1.02 -26.90
N ASN A 189 0.07 -1.81 -26.23
CA ASN A 189 -0.41 -3.08 -26.79
C ASN A 189 -1.27 -2.87 -28.06
N GLU A 190 -2.18 -1.90 -28.04
CA GLU A 190 -2.99 -1.54 -29.23
C GLU A 190 -2.10 -1.05 -30.38
N LEU A 191 -1.10 -0.20 -30.10
CA LEU A 191 -0.13 0.25 -31.09
C LEU A 191 0.72 -0.91 -31.64
N ALA A 192 1.07 -1.90 -30.82
CA ALA A 192 1.79 -3.08 -31.28
C ALA A 192 0.99 -3.88 -32.32
N MET A 193 -0.32 -4.03 -32.12
CA MET A 193 -1.22 -4.69 -33.07
C MET A 193 -1.32 -3.93 -34.40
N LEU A 194 -1.42 -2.60 -34.34
CA LEU A 194 -1.43 -1.74 -35.53
C LEU A 194 -0.10 -1.80 -36.29
N CYS A 195 1.01 -1.63 -35.58
CA CYS A 195 2.36 -1.71 -36.17
C CYS A 195 2.61 -3.06 -36.84
N TYR A 196 2.13 -4.16 -36.26
CA TYR A 196 2.21 -5.49 -36.86
C TYR A 196 1.49 -5.55 -38.22
N GLN A 197 0.26 -5.00 -38.31
CA GLN A 197 -0.48 -4.94 -39.58
C GLN A 197 0.20 -4.07 -40.64
N MET A 198 0.95 -3.05 -40.22
CA MET A 198 1.70 -2.14 -41.09
C MET A 198 3.11 -2.64 -41.46
N GLY A 199 3.57 -3.77 -40.90
CA GLY A 199 4.94 -4.25 -41.05
C GLY A 199 5.99 -3.38 -40.36
N ILE A 200 5.60 -2.62 -39.32
CA ILE A 200 6.46 -1.73 -38.54
C ILE A 200 6.88 -2.41 -37.24
N ASN A 201 8.16 -2.32 -36.88
CA ASN A 201 8.66 -2.84 -35.60
C ASN A 201 8.33 -1.87 -34.45
N ILE A 202 7.33 -2.20 -33.63
CA ILE A 202 6.93 -1.38 -32.48
C ILE A 202 8.07 -1.14 -31.48
N TRP A 203 9.00 -2.08 -31.32
CA TRP A 203 10.14 -1.91 -30.42
C TRP A 203 11.06 -0.79 -30.90
N GLU A 204 11.34 -0.74 -32.21
CA GLU A 204 12.15 0.33 -32.80
C GLU A 204 11.44 1.69 -32.65
N VAL A 205 10.11 1.74 -32.83
CA VAL A 205 9.32 2.96 -32.62
C VAL A 205 9.43 3.46 -31.17
N ILE A 206 9.32 2.57 -30.18
CA ILE A 206 9.46 2.93 -28.75
C ILE A 206 10.90 3.39 -28.46
N GLU A 207 11.90 2.69 -29.00
CA GLU A 207 13.31 3.06 -28.86
C GLU A 207 13.63 4.43 -29.46
N ALA A 208 13.01 4.78 -30.58
CA ALA A 208 13.09 6.12 -31.16
C ALA A 208 12.35 7.16 -30.30
N ALA A 209 11.12 6.87 -29.88
CA ALA A 209 10.30 7.80 -29.10
C ALA A 209 10.90 8.13 -27.73
N LYS A 210 11.52 7.14 -27.05
CA LYS A 210 12.15 7.34 -25.73
C LYS A 210 13.37 8.26 -25.75
N THR A 211 13.90 8.62 -26.93
CA THR A 211 14.96 9.62 -27.05
C THR A 211 14.48 11.04 -26.71
N LYS A 212 13.15 11.28 -26.74
CA LYS A 212 12.56 12.55 -26.35
C LYS A 212 12.58 12.68 -24.81
N PRO A 213 13.26 13.69 -24.24
CA PRO A 213 13.48 13.77 -22.80
C PRO A 213 12.28 14.24 -21.98
N TYR A 214 11.15 14.56 -22.62
CA TYR A 214 9.93 15.05 -21.96
C TYR A 214 8.67 14.59 -22.69
N GLY A 215 7.57 14.46 -21.94
CA GLY A 215 6.25 14.12 -22.47
C GLY A 215 6.14 12.70 -23.05
N PHE A 216 7.15 11.85 -22.87
CA PHE A 216 7.09 10.44 -23.21
C PHE A 216 7.83 9.62 -22.16
N MET A 217 7.11 8.71 -21.51
CA MET A 217 7.69 7.71 -20.62
C MET A 217 7.43 6.34 -21.25
N PRO A 218 8.46 5.54 -21.53
CA PRO A 218 8.28 4.31 -22.30
C PRO A 218 7.51 3.26 -21.49
N PHE A 219 6.49 2.70 -22.12
CA PHE A 219 5.86 1.44 -21.75
C PHE A 219 6.10 0.44 -22.89
N TYR A 220 6.05 -0.85 -22.58
CA TYR A 220 6.42 -1.91 -23.51
C TYR A 220 5.26 -2.88 -23.69
N PRO A 221 5.04 -3.39 -24.92
CA PRO A 221 3.97 -4.34 -25.17
C PRO A 221 4.27 -5.68 -24.51
N GLY A 222 3.23 -6.44 -24.21
CA GLY A 222 3.34 -7.74 -23.54
C GLY A 222 2.11 -8.62 -23.78
N PRO A 223 2.10 -9.85 -23.21
CA PRO A 223 1.00 -10.79 -23.40
C PRO A 223 -0.30 -10.37 -22.70
N GLY A 224 -0.26 -9.33 -21.88
CA GLY A 224 -1.40 -8.82 -21.12
C GLY A 224 -0.95 -8.07 -19.87
N LEU A 225 -1.93 -7.66 -19.07
CA LEU A 225 -1.77 -7.10 -17.73
C LEU A 225 -2.11 -8.18 -16.69
N GLY A 226 -1.54 -8.07 -15.49
CA GLY A 226 -1.82 -8.99 -14.41
C GLY A 226 -1.19 -8.57 -13.09
N GLY A 227 -1.65 -9.21 -12.01
CA GLY A 227 -1.25 -8.91 -10.63
C GLY A 227 -2.39 -8.35 -9.80
N HIS A 228 -2.18 -8.20 -8.49
CA HIS A 228 -3.22 -7.74 -7.58
C HIS A 228 -3.62 -6.27 -7.77
N CYS A 229 -2.68 -5.41 -8.21
CA CYS A 229 -2.92 -3.97 -8.35
C CYS A 229 -3.49 -3.57 -9.71
N ILE A 230 -3.19 -4.34 -10.76
CA ILE A 230 -3.63 -4.09 -12.13
C ILE A 230 -3.95 -5.46 -12.77
N PRO A 231 -5.16 -5.99 -12.55
CA PRO A 231 -5.59 -7.26 -13.11
C PRO A 231 -5.87 -7.18 -14.62
#